data_AF-A0A7L5DPR4-F1
#
_entry.id   AF-A0A7L5DPR4-F1
#
_cell.length_a   1.000
_cell.length_b   1.000
_cell.length_c   1.000
_cell.angle_alpha   90.00
_cell.angle_beta   90.00
_cell.angle_gamma   90.00
#
_symmetry.space_group_name_H-M   'P 1'
#
loop_
_entity.id
_entity.type
_entity.pdbx_description
1 polymer ?
#
loop_
_entity_poly.entity_id
_entity_poly.type
_entity_poly.pdbx_seq_one_letter_code
_entity_poly.pdbx_strand_id
1 'polypeptide(L)'
;MTPIDKETFSYWVTHPDDLTATDFAQLQESMATYPYCQSLYTLTAKAASIHQKGQTVPYVRQAAAYALSRNALRKLIDNEFQWSDNLLSRLNELSARHVPIPDDYQQESYAFFKSKAGLTGGLPRLTVPGVRLADQPEQLFVDPTPTIPTPEDPTLSESTLRQELTQIAEAPATPILTATELERQRQLELIDSFIQKEPSISRIQRRPDEEQQQEDLAKRTPSGGGALVTESFARILLKQGKVEKAREIYQQLMQRNPQKNAYFAAKIAELDAGNASAT
;
A
#
# COMPACT_ATOMS: atom_id res chain seq x y z
N MET A 1 -15.04 -25.41 18.68
CA MET A 1 -15.22 -24.99 17.27
C MET A 1 -13.85 -24.69 16.69
N THR A 2 -13.70 -24.73 15.37
CA THR A 2 -12.39 -24.62 14.72
C THR A 2 -11.82 -23.20 14.91
N PRO A 3 -10.57 -23.05 15.36
CA PRO A 3 -9.93 -21.74 15.44
C PRO A 3 -9.92 -21.09 14.05
N ILE A 4 -10.02 -19.76 13.99
CA ILE A 4 -9.95 -19.01 12.73
C ILE A 4 -8.56 -19.22 12.11
N ASP A 5 -8.54 -19.76 10.89
CA ASP A 5 -7.31 -19.88 10.11
C ASP A 5 -6.80 -18.49 9.70
N LYS A 6 -5.48 -18.35 9.67
CA LYS A 6 -4.81 -17.10 9.27
C LYS A 6 -5.21 -16.64 7.86
N GLU A 7 -5.34 -17.57 6.92
CA GLU A 7 -5.70 -17.28 5.53
C GLU A 7 -7.13 -16.74 5.43
N THR A 8 -8.06 -17.35 6.15
CA THR A 8 -9.46 -16.91 6.23
C THR A 8 -9.56 -15.50 6.80
N PHE A 9 -8.81 -15.21 7.87
CA PHE A 9 -8.76 -13.86 8.43
C PHE A 9 -8.16 -12.83 7.46
N SER A 10 -7.07 -13.19 6.78
CA SER A 10 -6.43 -12.35 5.76
C SER A 10 -7.39 -12.02 4.61
N TYR A 11 -8.17 -13.02 4.18
CA TYR A 11 -9.22 -12.84 3.18
C TYR A 11 -10.27 -11.83 3.63
N TRP A 12 -10.82 -11.95 4.83
CA TRP A 12 -11.83 -11.02 5.34
C TRP A 12 -11.33 -9.58 5.48
N VAL A 13 -10.06 -9.38 5.84
CA VAL A 13 -9.47 -8.04 5.92
C VAL A 13 -9.37 -7.40 4.53
N THR A 14 -9.00 -8.18 3.52
CA THR A 14 -8.84 -7.67 2.15
C THR A 14 -10.18 -7.53 1.42
N HIS A 15 -11.14 -8.42 1.70
CA HIS A 15 -12.47 -8.48 1.09
C HIS A 15 -13.58 -8.40 2.16
N PRO A 16 -13.74 -7.24 2.83
CA PRO A 16 -14.69 -7.10 3.93
C PRO A 16 -16.16 -7.10 3.49
N ASP A 17 -16.45 -6.98 2.20
CA ASP A 17 -17.81 -7.03 1.65
C ASP A 17 -18.35 -8.45 1.49
N ASP A 18 -17.47 -9.46 1.43
CA ASP A 18 -17.82 -10.87 1.19
C ASP A 18 -18.15 -11.65 2.47
N LEU A 19 -18.17 -10.98 3.63
CA LEU A 19 -18.43 -11.60 4.92
C LEU A 19 -19.81 -12.27 4.94
N THR A 20 -19.89 -13.52 5.36
CA THR A 20 -21.14 -14.29 5.48
C THR A 20 -21.72 -14.25 6.90
N ALA A 21 -22.97 -14.70 7.06
CA ALA A 21 -23.61 -14.76 8.38
C ALA A 21 -22.93 -15.78 9.33
N THR A 22 -22.32 -16.83 8.79
CA THR A 22 -21.51 -17.78 9.57
C THR A 22 -20.22 -17.15 10.06
N ASP A 23 -19.57 -16.33 9.22
CA ASP A 23 -18.34 -15.62 9.57
C ASP A 23 -18.59 -14.60 10.68
N PHE A 24 -19.76 -13.97 10.70
CA PHE A 24 -20.15 -13.07 11.79
C PHE A 24 -20.15 -13.77 13.15
N ALA A 25 -20.69 -14.99 13.24
CA ALA A 25 -20.69 -15.76 14.48
C ALA A 25 -19.26 -16.16 14.92
N GLN A 26 -18.42 -16.55 13.95
CA GLN A 26 -17.00 -16.87 14.21
C GLN A 26 -16.23 -15.65 14.70
N LEU A 27 -16.46 -14.49 14.10
CA LEU A 27 -15.86 -13.23 14.53
C LEU A 27 -16.24 -12.90 15.98
N GLN A 28 -17.51 -13.04 16.36
CA GLN A 28 -17.95 -12.81 17.74
C GLN A 28 -17.28 -13.75 18.75
N GLU A 29 -17.13 -15.04 18.42
CA GLU A 29 -16.42 -15.99 19.27
C GLU A 29 -14.95 -15.60 19.42
N SER A 30 -14.30 -15.23 18.31
CA SER A 30 -12.90 -14.81 18.31
C SER A 30 -12.63 -13.51 19.08
N MET A 31 -13.62 -12.62 19.18
CA MET A 31 -13.53 -11.41 20.01
C MET A 31 -13.45 -11.73 21.51
N ALA A 32 -14.08 -12.83 21.95
CA ALA A 32 -13.96 -13.27 23.34
C ALA A 32 -12.56 -13.81 23.64
N THR A 33 -11.97 -14.52 22.67
CA THR A 33 -10.61 -15.08 22.79
C THR A 33 -9.51 -14.01 22.64
N TYR A 34 -9.73 -13.01 21.78
CA TYR A 34 -8.74 -11.99 21.43
C TYR A 34 -9.29 -10.55 21.62
N PRO A 35 -9.50 -10.10 22.87
CA PRO A 35 -10.18 -8.83 23.17
C PRO A 35 -9.38 -7.57 22.76
N TYR A 36 -8.09 -7.71 22.47
CA TYR A 36 -7.23 -6.58 22.06
C TYR A 36 -7.08 -6.45 20.55
N CYS A 37 -7.67 -7.35 19.76
CA CYS A 37 -7.54 -7.36 18.32
C CYS A 37 -8.49 -6.34 17.67
N GLN A 38 -7.99 -5.13 17.41
CA GLN A 38 -8.78 -4.01 16.86
C GLN A 38 -9.47 -4.34 15.52
N SER A 39 -8.81 -5.11 14.65
CA SER A 39 -9.34 -5.49 13.34
C SER A 39 -10.57 -6.39 13.44
N LEU A 40 -10.66 -7.26 14.45
CA LEU A 40 -11.86 -8.08 14.69
C LEU A 40 -13.08 -7.21 14.96
N TYR A 41 -12.94 -6.14 15.76
CA TYR A 41 -14.04 -5.21 16.01
C TYR A 41 -14.49 -4.52 14.71
N THR A 42 -13.55 -4.11 13.86
CA THR A 42 -13.88 -3.47 12.58
C THR A 42 -14.59 -4.41 11.61
N LEU A 43 -14.14 -5.66 11.51
CA LEU A 43 -14.77 -6.68 10.66
C LEU A 43 -16.15 -7.07 11.20
N THR A 44 -16.30 -7.17 12.51
CA THR A 44 -17.59 -7.49 13.14
C THR A 44 -18.61 -6.38 12.90
N ALA A 45 -18.21 -5.12 13.01
CA ALA A 45 -19.08 -3.98 12.69
C ALA A 45 -19.53 -3.99 11.23
N LYS A 46 -18.62 -4.34 10.31
CA LYS A 46 -18.94 -4.48 8.88
C LYS A 46 -19.89 -5.65 8.61
N ALA A 47 -19.59 -6.84 9.12
CA ALA A 47 -20.48 -7.99 9.00
C ALA A 47 -21.87 -7.71 9.59
N ALA A 48 -21.95 -7.00 10.73
CA ALA A 48 -23.21 -6.54 11.31
C ALA A 48 -23.95 -5.55 10.41
N SER A 49 -23.27 -4.68 9.66
CA SER A 49 -23.91 -3.77 8.70
C SER A 49 -24.49 -4.49 7.49
N ILE A 50 -23.89 -5.62 7.08
CA ILE A 50 -24.35 -6.42 5.94
C ILE A 50 -25.56 -7.28 6.35
N HIS A 51 -25.42 -8.06 7.43
CA HIS A 51 -26.41 -9.09 7.81
C HIS A 51 -27.44 -8.62 8.84
N GLN A 52 -27.11 -7.65 9.69
CA GLN A 52 -27.94 -7.24 10.83
C GLN A 52 -28.20 -5.72 10.86
N LYS A 53 -28.73 -5.17 9.76
CA LYS A 53 -29.02 -3.73 9.60
C LYS A 53 -29.79 -3.10 10.78
N GLY A 54 -30.63 -3.88 11.47
CA GLY A 54 -31.38 -3.42 12.64
C GLY A 54 -30.58 -3.34 13.96
N GLN A 55 -29.46 -4.05 14.08
CA GLN A 55 -28.63 -4.11 15.29
C GLN A 55 -27.18 -3.66 15.06
N THR A 56 -26.88 -2.97 13.97
CA THR A 56 -25.52 -2.53 13.61
C THR A 56 -24.94 -1.50 14.59
N VAL A 57 -25.78 -0.61 15.14
CA VAL A 57 -25.36 0.53 15.98
C VAL A 57 -24.45 0.16 17.18
N PRO A 58 -24.78 -0.84 18.04
CA PRO A 58 -23.90 -1.22 19.14
C PRO A 58 -22.52 -1.69 18.66
N TYR A 59 -22.45 -2.52 17.61
CA TYR A 59 -21.19 -3.01 17.08
C TYR A 59 -20.33 -1.90 16.48
N VAL A 60 -20.95 -0.94 15.78
CA VAL A 60 -20.24 0.23 15.24
C VAL A 60 -19.70 1.11 16.37
N ARG A 61 -20.46 1.33 17.45
CA ARG A 61 -19.99 2.08 18.61
C ARG A 61 -18.80 1.39 19.29
N GLN A 62 -18.90 0.07 19.47
CA GLN A 62 -17.82 -0.71 20.05
C GLN A 62 -16.57 -0.65 19.16
N ALA A 63 -16.72 -0.85 17.85
CA ALA A 63 -15.61 -0.72 16.91
C ALA A 63 -15.00 0.69 16.90
N ALA A 64 -15.81 1.75 16.99
CA ALA A 64 -15.32 3.13 17.03
C ALA A 64 -14.55 3.48 18.33
N ALA A 65 -14.70 2.67 19.39
CA ALA A 65 -13.91 2.78 20.61
C ALA A 65 -12.51 2.15 20.47
N TYR A 66 -12.42 1.01 19.76
CA TYR A 66 -11.16 0.28 19.56
C TYR A 66 -10.42 0.62 18.26
N ALA A 67 -11.08 1.26 17.29
CA ALA A 67 -10.52 1.55 15.97
C ALA A 67 -9.46 2.66 16.04
N LEU A 68 -8.36 2.45 15.32
CA LEU A 68 -7.29 3.44 15.13
C LEU A 68 -7.79 4.72 14.45
N SER A 69 -8.74 4.61 13.51
CA SER A 69 -9.36 5.78 12.89
C SER A 69 -10.86 5.60 12.64
N ARG A 70 -11.65 6.52 13.22
CA ARG A 70 -13.11 6.54 13.04
C ARG A 70 -13.53 6.88 11.62
N ASN A 71 -12.73 7.67 10.92
CA ASN A 71 -13.02 8.04 9.53
C ASN A 71 -12.87 6.84 8.59
N ALA A 72 -11.82 6.02 8.75
CA ALA A 72 -11.67 4.79 7.96
C ALA A 72 -12.79 3.79 8.27
N LEU A 73 -13.14 3.61 9.55
CA LEU A 73 -14.29 2.77 9.93
C LEU A 73 -15.59 3.25 9.27
N ARG A 74 -15.87 4.55 9.29
CA ARG A 74 -17.04 5.13 8.62
C ARG A 74 -17.03 4.82 7.12
N LYS A 75 -15.93 5.11 6.43
CA LYS A 75 -15.78 4.82 5.00
C LYS A 75 -15.97 3.32 4.71
N LEU A 76 -15.49 2.45 5.59
CA LEU A 76 -15.64 1.01 5.44
C LEU A 76 -17.09 0.56 5.57
N ILE A 77 -17.84 1.12 6.53
CA ILE A 77 -19.27 0.84 6.72
C ILE A 77 -20.09 1.40 5.55
N ASP A 78 -19.76 2.60 5.08
CA ASP A 78 -20.47 3.28 3.98
C ASP A 78 -20.08 2.73 2.58
N ASN A 79 -19.21 1.70 2.52
CA ASN A 79 -18.67 1.12 1.28
C ASN A 79 -17.87 2.11 0.41
N GLU A 80 -17.34 3.17 1.01
CA GLU A 80 -16.46 4.16 0.36
C GLU A 80 -14.97 3.83 0.55
N PHE A 81 -14.67 2.79 1.33
CA PHE A 81 -13.30 2.40 1.62
C PHE A 81 -12.67 1.71 0.42
N GLN A 82 -11.52 2.24 -0.01
CA GLN A 82 -10.72 1.68 -1.07
C GLN A 82 -9.31 1.45 -0.53
N TRP A 83 -8.84 0.21 -0.63
CA TRP A 83 -7.43 -0.08 -0.41
C TRP A 83 -6.59 0.64 -1.47
N SER A 84 -5.40 1.10 -1.09
CA SER A 84 -4.47 1.64 -2.08
C SER A 84 -3.94 0.50 -2.95
N ASP A 85 -3.87 0.74 -4.27
CA ASP A 85 -3.39 -0.27 -5.23
C ASP A 85 -1.98 -0.80 -4.88
N ASN A 86 -1.14 0.07 -4.32
CA ASN A 86 0.21 -0.27 -3.86
C ASN A 86 0.20 -1.25 -2.67
N LEU A 87 -0.77 -1.13 -1.76
CA LEU A 87 -0.87 -2.04 -0.61
C LEU A 87 -1.37 -3.41 -1.06
N LEU A 88 -2.36 -3.45 -1.96
CA LEU A 88 -2.85 -4.71 -2.54
C LEU A 88 -1.75 -5.42 -3.34
N SER A 89 -0.96 -4.68 -4.14
CA SER A 89 0.16 -5.25 -4.90
C SER A 89 1.24 -5.80 -3.97
N ARG A 90 1.60 -5.06 -2.92
CA ARG A 90 2.58 -5.53 -1.90
C ARG A 90 2.09 -6.74 -1.13
N LEU A 91 0.81 -6.80 -0.76
CA LEU A 91 0.26 -7.98 -0.08
C LEU A 91 0.33 -9.22 -0.96
N ASN A 92 0.01 -9.09 -2.24
CA ASN A 92 0.13 -10.18 -3.22
C ASN A 92 1.60 -10.61 -3.42
N GLU A 93 2.53 -9.65 -3.47
CA GLU A 93 3.96 -9.94 -3.51
C GLU A 93 4.47 -10.63 -2.24
N LEU A 94 3.99 -10.22 -1.06
CA LEU A 94 4.37 -10.80 0.22
C LEU A 94 3.78 -12.20 0.43
N SER A 95 2.57 -12.47 -0.07
CA SER A 95 2.03 -13.84 -0.08
C SER A 95 2.78 -14.73 -1.06
N ALA A 96 3.27 -14.18 -2.19
CA ALA A 96 4.04 -14.93 -3.18
C ALA A 96 5.50 -15.17 -2.76
N ARG A 97 6.10 -14.23 -2.02
CA ARG A 97 7.43 -14.40 -1.42
C ARG A 97 7.29 -15.26 -0.17
N HIS A 98 7.51 -16.56 -0.31
CA HIS A 98 7.75 -17.45 0.84
C HIS A 98 8.87 -16.85 1.69
N VAL A 99 8.51 -16.19 2.79
CA VAL A 99 9.47 -15.64 3.74
C VAL A 99 10.14 -16.84 4.41
N PRO A 100 11.47 -17.01 4.30
CA PRO A 100 12.16 -18.03 5.07
C PRO A 100 11.98 -17.67 6.54
N ILE A 101 11.15 -18.44 7.22
CA ILE A 101 10.93 -18.32 8.65
C ILE A 101 12.28 -18.71 9.30
N PRO A 102 12.89 -17.85 10.14
CA PRO A 102 14.08 -18.24 10.90
C PRO A 102 13.79 -19.51 11.71
N ASP A 103 14.78 -20.41 11.82
CA ASP A 103 14.60 -21.72 12.46
C ASP A 103 14.06 -21.61 13.91
N ASP A 104 14.26 -20.47 14.57
CA ASP A 104 13.74 -20.15 15.91
C ASP A 104 12.19 -20.14 16.00
N TYR A 105 11.47 -19.97 14.89
CA TYR A 105 10.01 -19.95 14.85
C TYR A 105 9.38 -21.34 14.56
N GLN A 106 10.18 -22.40 14.45
CA GLN A 106 9.70 -23.77 14.21
C GLN A 106 9.13 -24.45 15.46
N GLN A 107 8.32 -23.74 16.26
CA GLN A 107 7.53 -24.41 17.30
C GLN A 107 6.34 -25.14 16.66
N GLU A 108 6.57 -26.45 16.49
CA GLU A 108 5.67 -27.61 16.36
C GLU A 108 4.62 -27.62 15.23
N SER A 109 4.08 -26.48 14.81
CA SER A 109 3.04 -26.39 13.77
C SER A 109 3.58 -26.49 12.34
N TYR A 110 4.84 -26.07 12.11
CA TYR A 110 5.44 -26.00 10.77
C TYR A 110 5.94 -27.38 10.26
N ALA A 111 6.33 -28.27 11.18
CA ALA A 111 6.79 -29.61 10.84
C ALA A 111 5.66 -30.49 10.25
N PHE A 112 4.42 -30.30 10.72
CA PHE A 112 3.23 -30.99 10.19
C PHE A 112 2.87 -30.58 8.76
N PHE A 113 3.22 -29.36 8.33
CA PHE A 113 2.90 -28.85 6.99
C PHE A 113 3.77 -29.49 5.89
N LYS A 114 5.03 -29.82 6.19
CA LYS A 114 5.96 -30.38 5.19
C LYS A 114 5.79 -31.89 4.98
N SER A 115 5.15 -32.59 5.92
CA SER A 115 4.91 -34.03 5.84
C SER A 115 3.54 -34.36 5.23
N LYS A 116 3.31 -33.99 3.97
CA LYS A 116 2.42 -34.81 3.12
C LYS A 116 3.02 -34.99 1.73
N ALA A 117 3.66 -36.14 1.59
CA ALA A 117 3.85 -36.83 0.33
C ALA A 117 2.50 -36.97 -0.39
N GLY A 118 2.42 -36.47 -1.63
CA GLY A 118 1.27 -36.72 -2.50
C GLY A 118 0.87 -35.54 -3.39
N LEU A 119 1.78 -35.02 -4.20
CA LEU A 119 1.46 -34.19 -5.37
C LEU A 119 2.44 -34.56 -6.51
N THR A 120 2.30 -35.80 -6.99
CA THR A 120 2.82 -36.22 -8.29
C THR A 120 1.87 -35.70 -9.37
N GLY A 121 2.27 -34.68 -10.11
CA GLY A 121 1.48 -34.15 -11.22
C GLY A 121 2.22 -32.99 -11.89
N GLY A 122 3.15 -33.32 -12.78
CA GLY A 122 4.01 -32.35 -13.46
C GLY A 122 3.29 -31.49 -14.49
N LEU A 123 3.87 -30.31 -14.76
CA LEU A 123 3.65 -29.52 -15.97
C LEU A 123 5.00 -28.96 -16.47
N PRO A 124 5.17 -28.81 -17.80
CA PRO A 124 6.48 -28.76 -18.45
C PRO A 124 7.11 -27.36 -18.47
N ARG A 125 8.45 -27.34 -18.38
CA ARG A 125 9.29 -26.15 -18.47
C ARG A 125 9.38 -25.69 -19.93
N LEU A 126 8.74 -24.56 -20.26
CA LEU A 126 8.91 -23.88 -21.55
C LEU A 126 10.28 -23.21 -21.61
N THR A 127 11.15 -23.73 -22.46
CA THR A 127 12.44 -23.16 -22.84
C THR A 127 12.24 -22.04 -23.87
N VAL A 128 12.72 -20.84 -23.56
CA VAL A 128 12.88 -19.76 -24.55
C VAL A 128 14.35 -19.72 -24.96
N PRO A 129 14.71 -19.91 -26.25
CA PRO A 129 16.08 -19.79 -26.73
C PRO A 129 16.38 -18.34 -27.14
N GLY A 130 17.55 -17.84 -26.73
CA GLY A 130 18.22 -16.73 -27.42
C GLY A 130 18.25 -15.38 -26.69
N VAL A 131 19.03 -15.29 -25.62
CA VAL A 131 19.90 -14.10 -25.42
C VAL A 131 21.30 -14.64 -25.16
N ARG A 132 22.13 -14.56 -26.19
CA ARG A 132 23.57 -14.78 -26.13
C ARG A 132 24.20 -13.52 -25.53
N LEU A 133 24.91 -13.65 -24.42
CA LEU A 133 25.99 -12.74 -24.06
C LEU A 133 27.28 -13.55 -24.06
N ALA A 134 28.27 -13.00 -24.77
CA ALA A 134 29.46 -13.68 -25.25
C ALA A 134 30.54 -13.90 -24.16
N ASP A 135 31.23 -15.03 -24.33
CA ASP A 135 32.56 -15.48 -23.91
C ASP A 135 33.55 -14.50 -23.23
N GLN A 136 34.06 -14.91 -22.06
CA GLN A 136 35.45 -15.32 -21.74
C GLN A 136 35.81 -15.05 -20.25
N PRO A 137 36.77 -15.76 -19.63
CA PRO A 137 36.98 -17.21 -19.55
C PRO A 137 36.94 -17.72 -18.08
N GLU A 138 36.89 -19.04 -17.94
CA GLU A 138 36.81 -19.79 -16.68
C GLU A 138 37.88 -19.40 -15.64
N GLN A 139 37.43 -19.07 -14.42
CA GLN A 139 38.20 -19.30 -13.21
C GLN A 139 37.40 -20.26 -12.32
N LEU A 140 37.96 -21.46 -12.17
CA LEU A 140 37.52 -22.51 -11.28
C LEU A 140 37.49 -21.97 -9.85
N PHE A 141 36.30 -21.70 -9.32
CA PHE A 141 36.11 -21.57 -7.88
C PHE A 141 36.21 -22.96 -7.27
N VAL A 142 37.41 -23.30 -6.80
CA VAL A 142 37.65 -24.43 -5.92
C VAL A 142 37.08 -24.04 -4.56
N ASP A 143 36.15 -24.84 -4.03
CA ASP A 143 35.66 -24.72 -2.65
C ASP A 143 36.85 -24.65 -1.68
N PRO A 144 36.93 -23.66 -0.77
CA PRO A 144 37.99 -23.67 0.23
C PRO A 144 37.72 -24.81 1.21
N THR A 145 38.51 -25.88 1.09
CA THR A 145 38.65 -26.88 2.13
C THR A 145 39.15 -26.20 3.41
N PRO A 146 38.59 -26.53 4.58
CA PRO A 146 39.03 -25.96 5.85
C PRO A 146 40.46 -26.45 6.13
N THR A 147 41.42 -25.58 5.85
CA THR A 147 42.83 -25.86 6.11
C THR A 147 43.11 -25.41 7.55
N ILE A 148 43.48 -26.36 8.39
CA ILE A 148 43.93 -26.12 9.77
C ILE A 148 45.23 -25.29 9.68
N PRO A 149 45.29 -24.06 10.24
CA PRO A 149 46.50 -23.26 10.16
C PRO A 149 47.57 -23.79 11.11
N THR A 150 48.76 -24.05 10.58
CA THR A 150 49.99 -24.32 11.33
C THR A 150 50.52 -23.05 12.01
N PRO A 151 51.20 -23.15 13.18
CA PRO A 151 51.40 -22.04 14.11
C PRO A 151 52.60 -21.11 13.84
N GLU A 152 53.07 -20.96 12.60
CA GLU A 152 54.28 -20.15 12.31
C GLU A 152 54.11 -19.13 11.17
N ASP A 153 53.02 -18.36 11.17
CA ASP A 153 52.89 -17.16 10.33
C ASP A 153 53.36 -15.90 11.09
N PRO A 154 54.40 -15.18 10.62
CA PRO A 154 54.96 -14.01 11.31
C PRO A 154 54.07 -12.75 11.25
N THR A 155 52.96 -12.80 10.51
CA THR A 155 51.98 -11.71 10.36
C THR A 155 51.00 -11.61 11.53
N LEU A 156 50.95 -12.61 12.42
CA LEU A 156 50.10 -12.63 13.62
C LEU A 156 50.88 -12.35 14.92
N SER A 157 51.97 -11.58 14.83
CA SER A 157 52.69 -11.14 16.03
C SER A 157 51.90 -10.04 16.75
N GLU A 158 51.57 -10.28 18.03
CA GLU A 158 50.80 -9.37 18.91
C GLU A 158 51.38 -7.94 18.96
N SER A 159 52.70 -7.82 18.77
CA SER A 159 53.42 -6.54 18.66
C SER A 159 52.95 -5.70 17.48
N THR A 160 52.67 -6.33 16.35
CA THR A 160 52.34 -5.65 15.08
C THR A 160 50.90 -5.15 15.11
N LEU A 161 49.99 -5.96 15.67
CA LEU A 161 48.59 -5.57 15.91
C LEU A 161 48.47 -4.40 16.89
N ARG A 162 49.31 -4.38 17.94
CA ARG A 162 49.35 -3.25 18.88
C ARG A 162 49.81 -1.97 18.20
N GLN A 163 50.78 -2.06 17.30
CA GLN A 163 51.33 -0.91 16.60
C GLN A 163 50.36 -0.31 15.57
N GLU A 164 49.52 -1.13 14.94
CA GLU A 164 48.41 -0.67 14.09
C GLU A 164 47.30 -0.01 14.93
N LEU A 165 46.91 -0.61 16.06
CA LEU A 165 45.88 -0.04 16.95
C LEU A 165 46.28 1.34 17.49
N THR A 166 47.55 1.54 17.80
CA THR A 166 48.05 2.86 18.24
C THR A 166 48.02 3.91 17.12
N GLN A 167 48.19 3.55 15.86
CA GLN A 167 48.16 4.50 14.73
C GLN A 167 46.74 4.93 14.35
N ILE A 168 45.73 4.09 14.62
CA ILE A 168 44.32 4.43 14.33
C ILE A 168 43.74 5.41 15.38
N ALA A 169 44.28 5.41 16.60
CA ALA A 169 43.77 6.22 17.71
C ALA A 169 44.14 7.71 17.64
N GLU A 170 45.06 8.13 16.76
CA GLU A 170 45.67 9.48 16.77
C GLU A 170 45.24 10.39 15.60
N ALA A 171 44.03 10.19 15.06
CA ALA A 171 43.41 11.16 14.15
C ALA A 171 42.27 11.91 14.87
N PRO A 172 42.39 13.23 15.14
CA PRO A 172 41.26 14.02 15.64
C PRO A 172 40.30 14.29 14.48
N ALA A 173 39.37 13.35 14.23
CA ALA A 173 38.23 13.59 13.37
C ALA A 173 37.26 14.53 14.10
N THR A 174 37.39 15.84 13.87
CA THR A 174 36.29 16.77 14.14
C THR A 174 35.08 16.33 13.30
N PRO A 175 33.92 15.99 13.89
CA PRO A 175 32.75 15.59 13.11
C PRO A 175 32.23 16.83 12.40
N ILE A 176 32.56 17.00 11.13
CA ILE A 176 31.92 17.99 10.28
C ILE A 176 30.52 17.45 10.02
N LEU A 177 29.54 17.89 10.80
CA LEU A 177 28.14 17.55 10.61
C LEU A 177 27.74 17.94 9.18
N THR A 178 27.32 16.96 8.40
CA THR A 178 26.85 17.18 7.03
C THR A 178 25.63 18.11 7.04
N ALA A 179 25.44 18.92 6.00
CA ALA A 179 24.32 19.88 5.93
C ALA A 179 22.95 19.21 6.19
N THR A 180 22.79 17.95 5.78
CA THR A 180 21.61 17.11 6.02
C THR A 180 21.38 16.81 7.50
N GLU A 181 22.44 16.65 8.29
CA GLU A 181 22.34 16.36 9.72
C GLU A 181 21.91 17.59 10.50
N LEU A 182 22.37 18.79 10.09
CA LEU A 182 21.88 20.06 10.64
C LEU A 182 20.40 20.29 10.37
N GLU A 183 19.89 19.93 9.19
CA GLU A 183 18.46 20.00 8.88
C GLU A 183 17.65 19.03 9.74
N ARG A 184 18.15 17.80 9.93
CA ARG A 184 17.53 16.81 10.80
C ARG A 184 17.45 17.28 12.25
N GLN A 185 18.52 17.88 12.78
CA GLN A 185 18.54 18.45 14.13
C GLN A 185 17.50 19.57 14.30
N ARG A 186 17.40 20.49 13.32
CA ARG A 186 16.35 21.54 13.32
C ARG A 186 14.94 20.96 13.31
N GLN A 187 14.73 19.89 12.55
CA GLN A 187 13.42 19.22 12.52
C GLN A 187 13.09 18.59 13.87
N LEU A 188 14.06 17.95 14.53
CA LEU A 188 13.87 17.38 15.87
C LEU A 188 13.57 18.47 16.91
N GLU A 189 14.31 19.57 16.90
CA GLU A 189 14.05 20.73 17.78
C GLU A 189 12.65 21.32 17.57
N LEU A 190 12.18 21.39 16.32
CA LEU A 190 10.82 21.85 16.02
C LEU A 190 9.77 20.91 16.60
N ILE A 191 9.97 19.59 16.46
CA ILE A 191 9.09 18.56 17.03
C ILE A 191 9.04 18.68 18.55
N ASP A 192 10.20 18.78 19.21
CA ASP A 192 10.28 18.92 20.66
C ASP A 192 9.59 20.20 21.14
N SER A 193 9.78 21.31 20.42
CA SER A 193 9.10 22.57 20.72
C SER A 193 7.58 22.47 20.55
N PHE A 194 7.10 21.64 19.63
CA PHE A 194 5.68 21.41 19.38
C PHE A 194 5.05 20.55 20.48
N ILE A 195 5.74 19.48 20.88
CA ILE A 195 5.33 18.62 22.00
C ILE A 195 5.27 19.44 23.30
N GLN A 196 6.28 20.28 23.57
CA GLN A 196 6.30 21.12 24.77
C GLN A 196 5.20 22.19 24.79
N LYS A 197 4.90 22.80 23.63
CA LYS A 197 3.93 23.91 23.55
C LYS A 197 2.48 23.45 23.53
N GLU A 198 2.21 22.16 23.27
CA GLU A 198 0.88 21.56 23.09
C GLU A 198 -0.16 22.56 22.50
N PRO A 199 0.08 23.12 21.30
CA PRO A 199 -0.80 24.16 20.78
C PRO A 199 -2.20 23.58 20.51
N SER A 200 -3.17 23.98 21.34
CA SER A 200 -4.56 23.58 21.20
C SER A 200 -5.28 24.46 20.18
N ILE A 201 -5.84 23.85 19.13
CA ILE A 201 -6.75 24.54 18.21
C ILE A 201 -8.05 24.77 18.96
N SER A 202 -8.20 25.97 19.52
CA SER A 202 -9.44 26.37 20.18
C SER A 202 -10.61 26.23 19.19
N ARG A 203 -11.64 25.50 19.60
CA ARG A 203 -12.88 25.39 18.83
C ARG A 203 -13.43 26.81 18.69
N ILE A 204 -13.66 27.26 17.45
CA ILE A 204 -14.30 28.54 17.14
C ILE A 204 -15.62 28.59 17.93
N GLN A 205 -15.63 29.36 19.02
CA GLN A 205 -16.83 29.64 19.79
C GLN A 205 -17.69 30.56 18.93
N ARG A 206 -18.72 30.00 18.31
CA ARG A 206 -19.76 30.79 17.65
C ARG A 206 -20.48 31.60 18.72
N ARG A 207 -20.33 32.92 18.70
CA ARG A 207 -21.25 33.79 19.43
C ARG A 207 -22.65 33.62 18.83
N PRO A 208 -23.70 33.40 19.64
CA PRO A 208 -25.05 33.18 19.13
C PRO A 208 -25.64 34.39 18.38
N ASP A 209 -25.07 35.58 18.53
CA ASP A 209 -25.59 36.83 17.95
C ASP A 209 -24.92 37.29 16.64
N GLU A 210 -24.02 36.51 16.06
CA GLU A 210 -23.41 36.84 14.76
C GLU A 210 -24.10 36.04 13.64
N GLU A 211 -25.08 36.66 12.96
CA GLU A 211 -25.66 36.16 11.72
C GLU A 211 -24.59 36.11 10.62
N GLN A 212 -23.90 34.98 10.51
CA GLN A 212 -22.95 34.76 9.44
C GLN A 212 -23.73 34.57 8.14
N GLN A 213 -23.64 35.55 7.24
CA GLN A 213 -24.05 35.38 5.85
C GLN A 213 -23.30 34.16 5.30
N GLN A 214 -24.01 33.06 5.11
CA GLN A 214 -23.44 31.82 4.61
C GLN A 214 -22.98 32.08 3.17
N GLU A 215 -21.67 32.27 2.99
CA GLU A 215 -21.09 32.35 1.65
C GLU A 215 -21.36 31.05 0.91
N ASP A 216 -22.06 31.16 -0.22
CA ASP A 216 -22.31 30.04 -1.12
C ASP A 216 -21.01 29.62 -1.81
N LEU A 217 -20.34 28.63 -1.20
CA LEU A 217 -19.09 28.05 -1.66
C LEU A 217 -19.20 27.44 -3.07
N ALA A 218 -20.41 27.14 -3.56
CA ALA A 218 -20.61 26.61 -4.91
C ALA A 218 -20.16 27.61 -5.99
N LYS A 219 -20.25 28.92 -5.71
CA LYS A 219 -19.80 29.98 -6.61
C LYS A 219 -18.27 30.10 -6.71
N ARG A 220 -17.52 29.49 -5.78
CA ARG A 220 -16.05 29.44 -5.80
C ARG A 220 -15.50 28.23 -6.56
N THR A 221 -16.35 27.39 -7.15
CA THR A 221 -15.86 26.39 -8.09
C THR A 221 -15.26 27.11 -9.29
N PRO A 222 -13.96 26.91 -9.62
CA PRO A 222 -13.43 27.44 -10.86
C PRO A 222 -14.12 26.65 -11.99
N SER A 223 -15.13 27.25 -12.62
CA SER A 223 -15.76 26.70 -13.82
C SER A 223 -14.76 26.45 -14.96
N GLY A 224 -13.50 26.88 -14.81
CA GLY A 224 -12.39 26.71 -15.74
C GLY A 224 -11.19 25.93 -15.20
N GLY A 225 -11.34 25.15 -14.11
CA GLY A 225 -10.29 24.23 -13.66
C GLY A 225 -10.22 23.02 -14.60
N GLY A 226 -9.44 23.17 -15.69
CA GLY A 226 -9.20 22.20 -16.77
C GLY A 226 -9.90 20.86 -16.62
N ALA A 227 -11.08 20.72 -17.24
CA ALA A 227 -11.79 19.45 -17.32
C ALA A 227 -10.82 18.35 -17.72
N LEU A 228 -10.89 17.18 -17.08
CA LEU A 228 -9.95 16.08 -17.30
C LEU A 228 -10.03 15.60 -18.77
N VAL A 229 -9.20 16.17 -19.64
CA VAL A 229 -9.21 15.91 -21.08
C VAL A 229 -8.49 14.59 -21.36
N THR A 230 -9.25 13.48 -21.34
CA THR A 230 -8.74 12.13 -21.64
C THR A 230 -9.65 11.44 -22.66
N GLU A 231 -9.09 10.49 -23.42
CA GLU A 231 -9.83 9.74 -24.43
C GLU A 231 -10.98 8.93 -23.79
N SER A 232 -10.72 8.29 -22.66
CA SER A 232 -11.72 7.54 -21.90
C SER A 232 -12.90 8.44 -21.48
N PHE A 233 -12.63 9.69 -21.11
CA PHE A 233 -13.66 10.65 -20.76
C PHE A 233 -14.54 11.02 -21.97
N ALA A 234 -13.94 11.24 -23.14
CA ALA A 234 -14.69 11.45 -24.38
C ALA A 234 -15.60 10.26 -24.71
N ARG A 235 -15.10 9.02 -24.57
CA ARG A 235 -15.90 7.80 -24.77
C ARG A 235 -17.08 7.71 -23.79
N ILE A 236 -16.90 8.10 -22.53
CA ILE A 236 -17.97 8.14 -21.54
C ILE A 236 -19.04 9.16 -21.95
N LEU A 237 -18.65 10.35 -22.43
CA LEU A 237 -19.60 11.37 -22.90
C LEU A 237 -20.42 10.89 -24.11
N LEU A 238 -19.81 10.13 -25.03
CA LEU A 238 -20.52 9.50 -26.14
C LEU A 238 -21.57 8.50 -25.65
N LYS A 239 -21.21 7.65 -24.68
CA LYS A 239 -22.17 6.71 -24.06
C LYS A 239 -23.33 7.42 -23.36
N GLN A 240 -23.09 8.65 -22.88
CA GLN A 240 -24.12 9.50 -22.28
C GLN A 240 -24.94 10.29 -23.31
N GLY A 241 -24.69 10.13 -24.62
CA GLY A 241 -25.36 10.88 -25.69
C GLY A 241 -24.90 12.34 -25.83
N LYS A 242 -23.88 12.77 -25.09
CA LYS A 242 -23.35 14.14 -25.13
C LYS A 242 -22.29 14.28 -26.23
N VAL A 243 -22.72 14.13 -27.48
CA VAL A 243 -21.82 14.09 -28.65
C VAL A 243 -21.05 15.40 -28.84
N GLU A 244 -21.71 16.54 -28.64
CA GLU A 244 -21.09 17.88 -28.78
C GLU A 244 -19.90 18.06 -27.84
N LYS A 245 -20.09 17.73 -26.56
CA LYS A 245 -19.01 17.82 -25.55
C LYS A 245 -17.90 16.81 -25.83
N ALA A 246 -18.24 15.61 -26.32
CA ALA A 246 -17.22 14.64 -26.70
C ALA A 246 -16.36 15.14 -27.87
N ARG A 247 -16.95 15.83 -28.86
CA ARG A 247 -16.24 16.46 -29.97
C ARG A 247 -15.23 17.50 -29.49
N GLU A 248 -15.64 18.38 -28.57
CA GLU A 248 -14.75 19.38 -27.98
C GLU A 248 -13.55 18.74 -27.26
N ILE A 249 -13.78 17.67 -26.50
CA ILE A 249 -12.70 16.92 -25.84
C ILE A 249 -11.76 16.30 -26.86
N TYR A 250 -12.27 15.71 -27.96
CA TYR A 250 -11.41 15.17 -29.03
C TYR A 250 -10.60 16.26 -29.74
N GLN A 251 -11.18 17.46 -29.95
CA GLN A 251 -10.44 18.61 -30.49
C GLN A 251 -9.34 19.08 -29.54
N GLN A 252 -9.61 19.12 -28.23
CA GLN A 252 -8.59 19.44 -27.23
C GLN A 252 -7.48 18.37 -27.19
N LEU A 253 -7.83 17.09 -27.28
CA LEU A 253 -6.85 15.99 -27.37
C LEU A 253 -5.98 16.08 -28.61
N MET A 254 -6.54 16.53 -29.74
CA MET A 254 -5.81 16.77 -30.98
C MET A 254 -4.74 17.85 -30.81
N GLN A 255 -5.05 18.94 -30.08
CA GLN A 255 -4.10 20.02 -29.79
C GLN A 255 -3.02 19.57 -28.79
N ARG A 256 -3.37 18.75 -27.79
CA ARG A 256 -2.41 18.27 -26.78
C ARG A 256 -1.51 17.13 -27.29
N ASN A 257 -1.98 16.33 -28.25
CA ASN A 257 -1.29 15.13 -28.73
C ASN A 257 -1.16 15.13 -30.27
N PRO A 258 -0.25 15.93 -30.84
CA PRO A 258 -0.11 16.06 -32.30
C PRO A 258 0.26 14.74 -32.99
N GLN A 259 0.95 13.83 -32.30
CA GLN A 259 1.32 12.51 -32.82
C GLN A 259 0.10 11.63 -33.20
N LYS A 260 -1.05 11.84 -32.54
CA LYS A 260 -2.28 11.08 -32.76
C LYS A 260 -3.37 11.90 -33.46
N ASN A 261 -3.01 13.01 -34.12
CA ASN A 261 -3.98 13.91 -34.74
C ASN A 261 -4.88 13.18 -35.75
N ALA A 262 -4.32 12.40 -36.67
CA ALA A 262 -5.10 11.66 -37.68
C ALA A 262 -6.15 10.73 -37.05
N TYR A 263 -5.83 10.12 -35.90
CA TYR A 263 -6.76 9.26 -35.16
C TYR A 263 -7.95 10.05 -34.59
N PHE A 264 -7.66 11.19 -33.94
CA PHE A 264 -8.72 12.04 -33.38
C PHE A 264 -9.57 12.70 -34.47
N ALA A 265 -8.97 13.11 -35.59
CA ALA A 265 -9.69 13.63 -36.76
C ALA A 265 -10.66 12.59 -37.34
N ALA A 266 -10.23 11.33 -37.47
CA ALA A 266 -11.10 10.24 -37.91
C ALA A 266 -12.27 10.02 -36.93
N LYS A 267 -12.00 10.07 -35.62
CA LYS A 267 -13.06 9.98 -34.60
C LYS A 267 -14.04 11.13 -34.66
N ILE A 268 -13.58 12.37 -34.87
CA ILE A 268 -14.47 13.53 -35.03
C ILE A 268 -15.36 13.35 -36.28
N ALA A 269 -14.79 12.90 -37.41
CA ALA A 269 -15.54 12.66 -38.63
C ALA A 269 -16.61 11.55 -38.47
N GLU A 270 -16.30 10.48 -37.72
CA GLU A 270 -17.26 9.42 -37.39
C GLU A 270 -18.44 9.96 -36.57
N LEU A 271 -18.17 10.85 -35.61
CA LEU A 271 -19.21 11.50 -34.80
C LEU A 271 -20.09 12.44 -35.62
N ASP A 272 -19.49 13.21 -36.53
CA ASP A 272 -20.21 14.13 -37.40
C ASP A 272 -21.11 13.37 -38.40
N ALA A 273 -20.63 12.23 -38.93
CA ALA A 273 -21.41 11.36 -39.82
C ALA A 273 -22.57 10.66 -39.10
N GLY A 274 -22.35 10.19 -37.87
CA GLY A 274 -23.40 9.59 -37.05
C GLY A 274 -24.52 10.57 -36.71
N ASN A 275 -24.19 11.83 -36.43
CA ASN A 275 -25.19 12.87 -36.13
C ASN A 275 -26.02 13.24 -37.38
N ALA A 276 -25.40 13.28 -38.56
CA ALA A 276 -26.11 13.55 -39.82
C ALA A 276 -27.12 12.44 -40.21
N SER A 277 -26.94 11.22 -39.70
CA SER A 277 -27.87 10.10 -39.93
C SER A 277 -29.04 10.02 -38.94
N ALA A 278 -29.01 10.83 -37.86
CA ALA A 278 -30.01 10.82 -36.79
C ALA A 278 -31.06 11.95 -36.90
N THR A 279 -30.92 12.82 -37.90
CA THR A 279 -31.89 13.87 -38.31
C THR A 279 -32.54 13.50 -39.62
#